data_AF-A0A7J5ZNE0-F1
#
_entry.id   AF-A0A7J5ZNE0-F1
#
_cell.length_a   1.000
_cell.length_b   1.000
_cell.length_c   1.000
_cell.angle_alpha   90.00
_cell.angle_beta   90.00
_cell.angle_gamma   90.00
#
_symmetry.space_group_name_H-M   'P 1'
#
loop_
_entity.id
_entity.type
_entity.pdbx_description
1 polymer ?
#
loop_
_entity_poly.entity_id
_entity_poly.type
_entity_poly.pdbx_seq_one_letter_code
_entity_poly.pdbx_strand_id
1 'polypeptide(L)'
;RLQKEAASKGQAWVIAWVGLYNDFNSWRWSLNDLPLKNVPYTNWSTGEPDNAGGKEACGIIGYYNSWWDVPCTQPRPFICYNASFSGAARFIGMSSPYLNWPQAQNYCRTHHTDLASSLNSSDNNMLLQ
;
A
#
# COMPACT_ATOMS: atom_id res chain seq x y z
N ARG A 1 19.44 1.08 -20.32
CA ARG A 1 20.08 0.80 -19.00
C ARG A 1 18.95 0.58 -17.99
N LEU A 2 18.28 -0.57 -18.10
CA LEU A 2 17.12 -0.94 -17.29
C LEU A 2 17.63 -1.93 -16.25
N GLN A 3 17.82 -1.48 -15.01
CA GLN A 3 18.05 -2.43 -13.92
C GLN A 3 16.77 -3.22 -13.76
N LYS A 4 16.95 -4.54 -13.72
CA LYS A 4 15.88 -5.54 -13.59
C LYS A 4 15.03 -5.20 -12.37
N GLU A 5 13.84 -4.65 -12.60
CA GLU A 5 12.73 -4.77 -11.67
C GLU A 5 12.45 -6.27 -11.58
N ALA A 6 13.03 -6.91 -10.58
CA ALA A 6 12.73 -8.28 -10.27
C ALA A 6 11.30 -8.29 -9.72
N ALA A 7 10.32 -8.48 -10.61
CA ALA A 7 9.04 -9.03 -10.23
C ALA A 7 9.34 -10.40 -9.61
N SER A 8 9.51 -10.43 -8.28
CA SER A 8 9.77 -11.65 -7.54
C SER A 8 8.51 -12.50 -7.57
N LYS A 9 8.32 -13.23 -8.66
CA LYS A 9 7.43 -14.40 -8.69
C LYS A 9 7.99 -15.41 -7.69
N GLY A 10 7.48 -15.38 -6.46
CA GLY A 10 7.76 -16.40 -5.46
C GLY A 10 8.40 -15.95 -4.15
N GLN A 11 8.02 -14.80 -3.57
CA GLN A 11 8.33 -14.53 -2.17
C GLN A 11 7.04 -14.36 -1.35
N ALA A 12 6.67 -15.43 -0.66
CA ALA A 12 5.65 -15.42 0.38
C ALA A 12 6.08 -14.52 1.56
N TRP A 13 5.12 -13.81 2.12
CA TRP A 13 5.21 -12.89 3.27
C TRP A 13 5.86 -11.53 3.01
N VAL A 14 5.16 -10.66 2.29
CA VAL A 14 5.53 -9.24 2.21
C VAL A 14 4.46 -8.40 2.90
N ILE A 15 4.76 -7.98 4.14
CA ILE A 15 4.07 -6.85 4.75
C ILE A 15 4.55 -5.60 4.02
N ALA A 16 3.67 -5.00 3.23
CA ALA A 16 4.03 -3.91 2.33
C ALA A 16 3.21 -2.65 2.60
N TRP A 17 3.84 -1.50 2.39
CA TRP A 17 3.12 -0.24 2.30
C TRP A 17 2.14 -0.25 1.13
N VAL A 18 0.95 0.26 1.40
CA VAL A 18 -0.06 0.64 0.41
C VAL A 18 -0.35 2.12 0.57
N GLY A 19 -1.15 2.70 -0.33
CA GLY A 19 -1.44 4.14 -0.35
C GLY A 19 -2.33 4.62 0.79
N LEU A 20 -2.64 3.78 1.77
CA LEU A 20 -3.53 4.12 2.86
C LEU A 20 -2.80 5.00 3.88
N TYR A 21 -3.37 6.14 4.24
CA TYR A 21 -2.81 7.04 5.26
C TYR A 21 -3.92 7.81 5.97
N ASN A 22 -3.62 8.31 7.18
CA ASN A 22 -4.54 9.10 7.99
C ASN A 22 -4.18 10.58 7.93
N ASP A 23 -5.10 11.39 7.39
CA ASP A 23 -5.01 12.85 7.34
C ASP A 23 -5.88 13.47 8.44
N PHE A 24 -5.23 14.01 9.47
CA PHE A 24 -5.73 14.77 10.63
C PHE A 24 -6.94 14.23 11.41
N ASN A 25 -7.66 13.21 10.93
CA ASN A 25 -8.75 12.42 11.53
C ASN A 25 -9.50 11.55 10.48
N SER A 26 -8.97 11.35 9.27
CA SER A 26 -9.66 10.58 8.23
C SER A 26 -8.70 9.77 7.39
N TRP A 27 -9.02 8.48 7.22
CA TRP A 27 -8.28 7.58 6.35
C TRP A 27 -8.55 7.89 4.87
N ARG A 28 -7.50 7.84 4.07
CA ARG A 28 -7.51 8.13 2.64
C ARG A 28 -6.56 7.24 1.88
N TRP A 29 -6.88 7.00 0.61
CA TRP A 29 -5.93 6.48 -0.35
C TRP A 29 -5.14 7.64 -0.98
N SER A 30 -3.83 7.49 -1.08
CA SER A 30 -2.93 8.52 -1.60
C SER A 30 -3.21 8.88 -3.05
N LEU A 31 -3.63 7.90 -3.85
CA LEU A 31 -4.06 8.13 -5.22
C LEU A 31 -5.31 9.02 -5.23
N ASN A 32 -5.15 10.24 -5.74
CA ASN A 32 -6.17 11.28 -5.79
C ASN A 32 -6.72 11.74 -4.43
N ASP A 33 -5.99 11.46 -3.34
CA ASP A 33 -6.42 11.79 -1.98
C ASP A 33 -7.85 11.28 -1.64
N LEU A 34 -8.19 10.09 -2.15
CA LEU A 34 -9.54 9.55 -2.08
C LEU A 34 -9.92 9.18 -0.64
N PRO A 35 -10.93 9.84 -0.02
CA PRO A 35 -11.34 9.50 1.34
C PRO A 35 -11.87 8.08 1.43
N LEU A 36 -11.43 7.31 2.42
CA LEU A 36 -11.86 5.92 2.62
C LEU A 36 -13.38 5.82 2.86
N LYS A 37 -13.98 6.84 3.49
CA LYS A 37 -15.45 6.95 3.67
C LYS A 37 -16.23 6.98 2.34
N ASN A 38 -15.58 7.30 1.22
CA ASN A 38 -16.18 7.32 -0.11
C ASN A 38 -15.93 5.99 -0.86
N VAL A 39 -15.27 5.01 -0.23
CA VAL A 39 -15.00 3.69 -0.77
C VAL A 39 -15.88 2.67 -0.04
N PRO A 40 -16.71 1.88 -0.73
CA PRO A 40 -17.65 0.94 -0.09
C PRO A 40 -16.97 -0.35 0.42
N TYR A 41 -15.64 -0.35 0.52
CA TYR A 41 -14.84 -1.52 0.84
C TYR A 41 -13.76 -1.15 1.86
N THR A 42 -13.67 -1.96 2.90
CA THR A 42 -12.58 -1.93 3.87
C THR A 42 -12.14 -3.34 4.19
N ASN A 43 -10.84 -3.55 4.41
CA ASN A 43 -10.31 -4.84 4.82
C ASN A 43 -9.36 -4.73 6.03
N TRP A 44 -9.67 -3.82 6.96
CA TRP A 44 -8.96 -3.73 8.23
C TRP A 44 -8.91 -5.08 8.95
N SER A 45 -7.77 -5.38 9.57
CA SER A 45 -7.67 -6.52 10.46
C SER A 45 -8.57 -6.34 11.68
N THR A 46 -8.90 -7.43 12.35
CA THR A 46 -9.70 -7.37 13.58
C THR A 46 -8.98 -6.54 14.63
N GLY A 47 -9.61 -5.45 15.07
CA GLY A 47 -9.04 -4.50 16.03
C GLY A 47 -8.47 -3.24 15.40
N GLU A 48 -8.29 -3.23 14.07
CA GLU A 48 -7.71 -2.10 13.33
C GLU A 48 -8.78 -1.18 12.72
N PRO A 49 -8.46 0.11 12.48
CA PRO A 49 -7.23 0.77 12.90
C PRO A 49 -7.26 1.14 14.39
N ASP A 50 -6.16 0.91 15.13
CA ASP A 50 -6.11 1.13 16.59
C ASP A 50 -5.29 2.37 17.02
N ASN A 51 -4.52 2.96 16.10
CA ASN A 51 -3.60 4.07 16.34
C ASN A 51 -2.69 3.83 17.57
N ALA A 52 -2.03 2.68 17.65
CA ALA A 52 -1.25 2.30 18.83
C ALA A 52 -0.20 3.37 19.21
N GLY A 53 -0.28 3.82 20.46
CA GLY A 53 0.62 4.84 20.99
C GLY A 53 0.51 6.22 20.30
N GLY A 54 -0.54 6.46 19.52
CA GLY A 54 -0.82 7.73 18.84
C GLY A 54 0.13 8.03 17.66
N LYS A 55 0.73 6.99 17.06
CA LYS A 55 1.81 7.13 16.08
C LYS A 55 1.54 6.40 14.76
N GLU A 56 0.37 5.81 14.58
CA GLU A 56 0.08 4.93 13.45
C GLU A 56 -0.87 5.65 12.49
N ALA A 57 -0.29 6.18 11.43
CA ALA A 57 -0.99 7.03 10.47
C ALA A 57 -0.81 6.55 9.02
N CYS A 58 -0.21 5.37 8.82
CA CYS A 58 0.08 4.81 7.51
C CYS A 58 -0.30 3.34 7.48
N GLY A 59 -0.93 2.90 6.39
CA GLY A 59 -1.46 1.56 6.25
C GLY A 59 -0.53 0.63 5.48
N ILE A 60 -0.43 -0.60 5.98
CA ILE A 60 0.17 -1.73 5.29
C ILE A 60 -0.92 -2.72 4.86
N ILE A 61 -0.61 -3.54 3.86
CA ILE A 61 -1.26 -4.83 3.69
C ILE A 61 -0.38 -5.91 4.33
N GLY A 62 -0.99 -6.76 5.15
CA GLY A 62 -0.30 -7.77 5.94
C GLY A 62 -0.93 -9.15 5.82
N TYR A 63 -0.92 -9.89 6.93
CA TYR A 63 -1.47 -11.24 7.01
C TYR A 63 -2.95 -11.29 6.56
N TYR A 64 -3.32 -12.38 5.91
CA TYR A 64 -4.70 -12.62 5.42
C TYR A 64 -5.23 -11.52 4.49
N ASN A 65 -4.33 -10.83 3.77
CA ASN A 65 -4.61 -9.68 2.92
C ASN A 65 -5.32 -8.53 3.66
N SER A 66 -5.20 -8.46 4.99
CA SER A 66 -5.83 -7.44 5.83
C SER A 66 -4.97 -6.20 5.99
N TRP A 67 -5.60 -5.07 6.29
CA TRP A 67 -4.95 -3.78 6.48
C TRP A 67 -4.69 -3.51 7.95
N TRP A 68 -3.56 -2.86 8.22
CA TRP A 68 -3.13 -2.46 9.56
C TRP A 68 -2.59 -1.05 9.48
N ASP A 69 -2.87 -0.20 10.45
CA ASP A 69 -2.11 1.02 10.64
C ASP A 69 -0.85 0.75 11.44
N VAL A 70 0.23 1.42 11.05
CA VAL A 70 1.54 1.28 11.67
C VAL A 70 2.29 2.61 11.60
N PRO A 71 3.41 2.79 12.32
CA PRO A 71 4.17 4.03 12.26
C PRO A 71 4.78 4.23 10.87
N CYS A 72 4.46 5.38 10.26
CA CYS A 72 4.89 5.75 8.91
C CYS A 72 6.41 5.70 8.68
N THR A 73 7.20 5.73 9.76
CA THR A 73 8.67 5.80 9.74
C THR A 73 9.35 4.44 9.51
N GLN A 74 8.62 3.34 9.62
CA GLN A 74 9.18 1.98 9.48
C GLN A 74 9.65 1.71 8.03
N PRO A 75 10.89 1.27 7.78
CA PRO A 75 11.31 0.88 6.45
C PRO A 75 10.67 -0.46 6.05
N ARG A 76 9.93 -0.49 4.93
CA ARG A 76 9.26 -1.70 4.44
C ARG A 76 9.32 -1.82 2.91
N PRO A 77 9.10 -3.03 2.38
CA PRO A 77 8.62 -3.20 1.01
C PRO A 77 7.33 -2.41 0.77
N PHE A 78 7.00 -2.15 -0.48
CA PHE A 78 5.83 -1.35 -0.83
C PHE A 78 5.25 -1.77 -2.18
N ILE A 79 3.98 -1.47 -2.40
CA ILE A 79 3.29 -1.81 -3.66
C ILE A 79 2.92 -0.52 -4.37
N CYS A 80 3.44 -0.33 -5.57
CA CYS A 80 3.06 0.78 -6.42
C CYS A 80 1.84 0.42 -7.29
N TYR A 81 1.04 1.42 -7.59
CA TYR A 81 0.04 1.40 -8.64
C TYR A 81 0.58 2.07 -9.91
N ASN A 82 0.30 1.45 -11.05
CA ASN A 82 0.63 2.02 -12.36
C ASN A 82 -0.59 2.02 -13.28
N ALA A 83 -1.10 3.21 -13.59
CA ALA A 83 -2.28 3.42 -14.42
C ALA A 83 -2.13 2.97 -15.88
N SER A 84 -0.90 2.70 -16.34
CA SER A 84 -0.64 2.18 -17.69
C SER A 84 -0.93 0.69 -17.84
N PHE A 85 -1.17 -0.03 -16.74
CA PHE A 85 -1.49 -1.47 -16.76
C PHE A 85 -2.90 -1.75 -16.23
N SER A 86 -3.38 -2.98 -16.47
CA SER A 86 -4.70 -3.45 -16.07
C SER A 86 -4.63 -4.76 -15.29
N GLY A 87 -5.73 -5.12 -14.61
CA GLY A 87 -5.80 -6.34 -13.81
C GLY A 87 -4.76 -6.36 -12.67
N ALA A 88 -4.12 -7.50 -12.45
CA ALA A 88 -3.07 -7.64 -11.43
C ALA A 88 -1.78 -6.89 -11.80
N ALA A 89 -1.49 -6.71 -13.10
CA ALA A 89 -0.25 -6.08 -13.56
C ALA A 89 -0.11 -4.59 -13.19
N ARG A 90 -1.21 -3.93 -12.76
CA ARG A 90 -1.16 -2.56 -12.24
C ARG A 90 -0.57 -2.45 -10.84
N PHE A 91 -0.41 -3.57 -10.13
CA PHE A 91 0.19 -3.62 -8.79
C PHE A 91 1.61 -4.15 -8.89
N ILE A 92 2.58 -3.29 -8.56
CA ILE A 92 4.01 -3.56 -8.73
C ILE A 92 4.64 -3.65 -7.34
N GLY A 93 4.94 -4.87 -6.90
CA GLY A 93 5.60 -5.12 -5.63
C GLY A 93 7.08 -4.74 -5.66
N MET A 94 7.48 -3.85 -4.76
CA MET A 94 8.87 -3.39 -4.60
C MET A 94 9.45 -3.99 -3.33
N SER A 95 10.37 -4.95 -3.51
CA SER A 95 11.07 -5.64 -2.41
C SER A 95 12.43 -5.00 -2.08
N SER A 96 12.89 -4.00 -2.82
CA SER A 96 14.09 -3.22 -2.51
C SER A 96 14.09 -1.91 -3.31
N PRO A 97 14.50 -0.76 -2.72
CA PRO A 97 14.92 -0.59 -1.32
C PRO A 97 13.72 -0.68 -0.35
N TYR A 98 14.01 -0.82 0.94
CA TYR A 98 12.98 -0.71 1.98
C TYR A 98 12.87 0.76 2.37
N LEU A 99 11.68 1.33 2.28
CA LEU A 99 11.45 2.76 2.46
C LEU A 99 10.38 3.01 3.52
N ASN A 100 10.46 4.17 4.18
CA ASN A 100 9.34 4.64 4.99
C ASN A 100 8.17 5.06 4.09
N TRP A 101 6.97 5.24 4.65
CA TRP A 101 5.77 5.46 3.84
C TRP A 101 5.86 6.70 2.93
N PRO A 102 6.27 7.90 3.40
CA PRO A 102 6.43 9.05 2.52
C PRO A 102 7.47 8.84 1.41
N GLN A 103 8.58 8.17 1.71
CA GLN A 103 9.61 7.84 0.72
C GLN A 103 9.10 6.85 -0.33
N ALA A 104 8.35 5.82 0.10
CA ALA A 104 7.74 4.84 -0.78
C ALA A 104 6.70 5.49 -1.71
N GLN A 105 5.87 6.39 -1.18
CA GLN A 105 4.93 7.19 -1.99
C GLN A 105 5.67 8.01 -3.04
N ASN A 106 6.72 8.74 -2.63
CA ASN A 106 7.51 9.52 -3.55
C ASN A 106 8.17 8.66 -4.64
N TYR A 107 8.68 7.48 -4.28
CA TYR A 107 9.21 6.51 -5.24
C TYR A 107 8.14 6.13 -6.27
N CYS A 108 6.96 5.68 -5.82
CA CYS A 108 5.91 5.26 -6.73
C CYS A 108 5.42 6.40 -7.63
N ARG A 109 5.35 7.64 -7.14
CA ARG A 109 4.99 8.82 -7.95
C ARG A 109 6.08 9.21 -8.96
N THR A 110 7.34 8.88 -8.68
CA THR A 110 8.47 9.15 -9.58
C THR A 110 8.58 8.12 -10.69
N HIS A 111 8.30 6.84 -10.38
CA HIS A 111 8.54 5.71 -11.29
C HIS A 111 7.26 5.09 -11.88
N HIS A 112 6.11 5.34 -11.25
CA HIS A 112 4.80 4.78 -11.60
C HIS A 112 3.71 5.87 -11.45
N THR A 113 2.57 5.56 -10.82
CA THR A 113 1.49 6.54 -10.58
C THR A 113 1.41 6.97 -9.12
N ASP A 114 1.25 6.04 -8.18
CA ASP A 114 1.22 6.28 -6.73
C ASP A 114 1.42 4.95 -5.98
N LEU A 115 1.38 4.95 -4.65
CA LEU A 115 1.18 3.72 -3.88
C LEU A 115 -0.18 3.09 -4.19
N ALA A 116 -0.26 1.77 -4.04
CA ALA A 116 -1.44 1.02 -4.42
C ALA A 116 -2.65 1.28 -3.54
N SER A 117 -3.83 1.33 -4.16
CA SER A 117 -5.12 1.48 -3.47
C SER A 117 -5.95 0.23 -3.65
N SER A 118 -6.72 -0.15 -2.64
CA SER A 118 -7.71 -1.22 -2.72
C SER A 118 -9.12 -0.66 -2.61
N LEU A 119 -9.83 -0.60 -3.73
CA LEU A 119 -11.17 -0.01 -3.80
C LEU A 119 -12.29 -1.04 -3.68
N ASN A 120 -11.95 -2.33 -3.75
CA ASN A 120 -12.85 -3.47 -3.68
C ASN A 120 -12.06 -4.76 -3.37
N SER A 121 -12.76 -5.87 -3.16
CA SER A 121 -12.14 -7.16 -2.84
C SER A 121 -11.27 -7.72 -3.96
N SER A 122 -11.57 -7.42 -5.23
CA SER A 122 -10.73 -7.84 -6.37
C SER A 122 -9.37 -7.12 -6.34
N ASP A 123 -9.37 -5.80 -6.12
CA ASP A 123 -8.14 -5.03 -5.92
C ASP A 123 -7.33 -5.58 -4.75
N ASN A 124 -7.98 -5.82 -3.61
CA ASN A 124 -7.32 -6.35 -2.41
C ASN A 124 -6.63 -7.69 -2.65
N ASN A 125 -7.30 -8.59 -3.37
CA ASN A 125 -6.76 -9.90 -3.71
C ASN A 125 -5.61 -9.84 -4.71
N MET A 126 -5.47 -8.75 -5.47
CA MET A 126 -4.38 -8.55 -6.43
C MET A 126 -3.14 -7.88 -5.83
N LEU A 127 -3.24 -7.27 -4.64
CA LEU A 127 -2.10 -6.59 -4.00
C LEU A 127 -0.96 -7.52 -3.58
N LEU A 128 -1.24 -8.79 -3.32
CA LEU A 128 -0.27 -9.78 -2.82
C LEU A 128 -0.04 -10.96 -3.79
N GLN A 129 -0.33 -10.77 -5.09
CA GLN A 129 -0.05 -11.75 -6.16
C GLN A 129 1.34 -11.58 -6.74
#